data_AF-A0A1G0I8A3-F1
#
_entry.id   AF-A0A1G0I8A3-F1
#
_cell.length_a   1.000
_cell.length_b   1.000
_cell.length_c   1.000
_cell.angle_alpha   90.00
_cell.angle_beta   90.00
_cell.angle_gamma   90.00
#
_symmetry.space_group_name_H-M   'P 1'
#
loop_
_entity.id
_entity.type
_entity.pdbx_description
1 polymer ?
#
loop_
_entity_poly.entity_id
_entity_poly.type
_entity_poly.pdbx_seq_one_letter_code
_entity_poly.pdbx_strand_id
1 'polypeptide(L)'
;MVFCLREATEAHQGRGLLPDLDAIVEAALTGVAKVVDIEPGASTSQPFIPMSTDDGDAWMLDPEGGRVLCLAWHGDRQSISVRDLSARIKIEWDGRFELSGPFFILSTEHPLVGSRHIRGYPVEELHQVLEDVRSADKRIEGIFAPHDDVELTADFIENIPL
;
A
#
# COMPACT_ATOMS: atom_id res chain seq x y z
N MET A 1 2.20 3.89 -21.74
CA MET A 1 1.33 2.72 -22.03
C MET A 1 0.55 2.51 -20.75
N VAL A 2 -0.76 2.71 -20.71
CA VAL A 2 -1.49 2.85 -19.43
C VAL A 2 -1.50 1.53 -18.65
N PHE A 3 -0.72 1.46 -17.56
CA PHE A 3 -0.62 0.27 -16.73
C PHE A 3 -1.70 0.25 -15.63
N CYS A 4 -2.84 -0.36 -15.98
CA CYS A 4 -3.86 -0.93 -15.09
C CYS A 4 -4.67 0.06 -14.21
N LEU A 5 -5.98 0.11 -14.50
CA LEU A 5 -7.02 0.74 -13.70
C LEU A 5 -7.48 -0.28 -12.63
N ARG A 6 -7.14 -0.10 -11.34
CA ARG A 6 -7.72 -0.92 -10.26
C ARG A 6 -8.90 -0.14 -9.66
N GLU A 7 -10.08 -0.76 -9.67
CA GLU A 7 -11.30 -0.21 -9.09
C GLU A 7 -11.39 -0.61 -7.61
N ALA A 8 -11.53 0.37 -6.71
CA ALA A 8 -11.89 0.14 -5.32
C ALA A 8 -13.25 0.79 -5.06
N THR A 9 -14.14 0.07 -4.37
CA THR A 9 -15.54 0.44 -4.13
C THR A 9 -15.78 1.04 -2.74
N GLU A 10 -16.52 2.16 -2.72
CA GLU A 10 -17.32 2.79 -1.65
C GLU A 10 -16.63 3.61 -0.55
N ALA A 11 -16.61 4.94 -0.72
CA ALA A 11 -16.23 5.90 0.33
C ALA A 11 -17.33 6.10 1.39
N HIS A 12 -16.98 5.91 2.67
CA HIS A 12 -17.68 6.50 3.81
C HIS A 12 -16.76 7.51 4.52
N GLN A 13 -17.36 8.62 4.97
CA GLN A 13 -16.87 9.82 5.67
C GLN A 13 -15.62 9.66 6.58
N GLY A 14 -14.47 9.33 5.99
CA GLY A 14 -13.16 9.27 6.63
C GLY A 14 -12.23 10.36 6.09
N ARG A 15 -11.18 10.66 6.84
CA ARG A 15 -10.06 11.55 6.46
C ARG A 15 -9.64 11.26 5.02
N GLY A 16 -9.68 12.27 4.14
CA GLY A 16 -9.36 12.08 2.73
C GLY A 16 -7.89 11.70 2.52
N LEU A 17 -7.61 10.86 1.52
CA LEU A 17 -6.25 10.43 1.16
C LEU A 17 -5.34 11.62 0.79
N LEU A 18 -5.90 12.61 0.10
CA LEU A 18 -5.13 13.77 -0.39
C LEU A 18 -4.41 14.54 0.73
N PRO A 19 -5.06 14.91 1.86
CA PRO A 19 -4.39 15.48 3.02
C PRO A 19 -3.19 14.68 3.55
N ASP A 20 -3.29 13.35 3.57
CA ASP A 20 -2.22 12.51 4.10
C ASP A 20 -1.04 12.43 3.10
N LEU A 21 -1.31 12.40 1.79
CA LEU A 21 -0.29 12.54 0.75
C LEU A 21 0.38 13.91 0.78
N ASP A 22 -0.39 14.97 0.98
CA ASP A 22 0.15 16.33 1.11
C ASP A 22 1.10 16.41 2.31
N ALA A 23 0.74 15.83 3.45
CA ALA A 23 1.60 15.81 4.64
C ALA A 23 2.92 15.05 4.42
N ILE A 24 2.92 14.02 3.58
CA ILE A 24 4.11 13.25 3.21
C ILE A 24 5.01 14.03 2.27
N VAL A 25 4.42 14.72 1.28
CA VAL A 25 5.19 15.64 0.42
C VAL A 25 5.85 16.72 1.27
N GLU A 26 5.09 17.39 2.16
CA GLU A 26 5.67 18.42 3.03
C GLU A 26 6.80 17.87 3.93
N ALA A 27 6.69 16.61 4.39
CA ALA A 27 7.76 15.96 5.13
C ALA A 27 9.04 15.82 4.28
N ALA A 28 8.93 15.36 3.04
CA ALA A 28 10.09 15.29 2.12
C ALA A 28 10.68 16.67 1.87
N LEU A 29 9.85 17.67 1.56
CA LEU A 29 10.29 19.05 1.28
C LEU A 29 10.99 19.72 2.47
N THR A 30 10.75 19.23 3.68
CA THR A 30 11.39 19.72 4.92
C THR A 30 12.52 18.80 5.41
N GLY A 31 12.90 17.78 4.63
CA GLY A 31 14.00 16.87 4.94
C GLY A 31 13.69 15.87 6.05
N VAL A 32 12.42 15.47 6.19
CA VAL A 32 11.96 14.51 7.19
C VAL A 32 11.59 13.20 6.51
N ALA A 33 12.38 12.15 6.77
CA ALA A 33 12.04 10.80 6.38
C ALA A 33 10.85 10.27 7.21
N LYS A 34 9.87 9.65 6.53
CA LYS A 34 8.69 9.04 7.15
C LYS A 34 8.26 7.84 6.33
N VAL A 35 7.74 6.83 7.00
CA VAL A 35 6.97 5.76 6.38
C VAL A 35 5.65 5.68 7.15
N VAL A 36 4.53 5.82 6.45
CA VAL A 36 3.21 5.81 7.04
C VAL A 36 2.42 4.67 6.43
N ASP A 37 1.84 3.83 7.27
CA ASP A 37 0.78 2.92 6.86
C ASP A 37 -0.53 3.71 6.89
N ILE A 38 -1.15 3.90 5.72
CA ILE A 38 -2.52 4.40 5.67
C ILE A 38 -3.41 3.18 5.73
N GLU A 39 -4.00 2.94 6.91
CA GLU A 39 -5.04 1.94 7.09
C GLU A 39 -6.09 2.14 6.00
N PRO A 40 -6.57 1.04 5.38
CA PRO A 40 -7.64 1.13 4.41
C PRO A 40 -8.87 1.73 5.07
N GLY A 41 -9.08 3.03 4.85
CA GLY A 41 -10.36 3.66 5.10
C GLY A 41 -11.40 2.95 4.23
N ALA A 42 -12.68 3.07 4.59
CA ALA A 42 -13.80 2.38 3.94
C ALA A 42 -13.79 2.38 2.39
N SER A 43 -13.07 3.31 1.75
CA SER A 43 -12.99 3.49 0.30
C SER A 43 -11.91 2.69 -0.46
N THR A 44 -10.95 2.04 0.21
CA THR A 44 -9.89 1.28 -0.46
C THR A 44 -9.75 -0.10 0.18
N SER A 45 -9.99 -1.17 -0.58
CA SER A 45 -9.90 -2.54 -0.06
C SER A 45 -8.46 -3.01 0.23
N GLN A 46 -7.46 -2.17 -0.05
CA GLN A 46 -6.05 -2.49 0.16
C GLN A 46 -5.30 -1.30 0.78
N PRO A 47 -4.29 -1.56 1.62
CA PRO A 47 -3.43 -0.53 2.21
C PRO A 47 -2.47 0.09 1.19
N PHE A 48 -2.13 1.36 1.42
CA PHE A 48 -1.08 2.08 0.68
C PHE A 48 -0.04 2.61 1.65
N ILE A 49 1.22 2.64 1.21
CA ILE A 49 2.32 3.12 2.04
C ILE A 49 2.90 4.39 1.40
N PRO A 50 2.52 5.57 1.88
CA PRO A 50 3.27 6.78 1.62
C PRO A 50 4.59 6.78 2.39
N MET A 51 5.63 7.26 1.72
CA MET A 51 6.92 7.48 2.35
C MET A 51 7.56 8.79 1.87
N SER A 52 8.36 9.38 2.74
CA SER A 52 9.28 10.47 2.44
C SER A 52 10.69 10.12 2.87
N THR A 53 11.64 10.82 2.30
CA THR A 53 13.07 10.69 2.55
C THR A 53 13.63 12.05 2.97
N ASP A 54 14.78 12.04 3.62
CA ASP A 54 15.42 13.27 4.10
C ASP A 54 16.14 14.06 2.99
N ASP A 55 16.36 13.46 1.82
CA ASP A 55 16.91 14.09 0.62
C ASP A 55 15.85 14.66 -0.33
N GLY A 56 14.57 14.62 0.06
CA GLY A 56 13.50 15.36 -0.60
C GLY A 56 12.64 14.55 -1.57
N ASP A 57 12.76 13.22 -1.56
CA ASP A 57 11.91 12.32 -2.34
C ASP A 57 10.68 11.87 -1.53
N ALA A 58 9.54 11.77 -2.20
CA ALA A 58 8.31 11.24 -1.64
C ALA A 58 7.61 10.30 -2.63
N TRP A 59 7.07 9.20 -2.10
CA TRP A 59 6.48 8.13 -2.89
C TRP A 59 5.18 7.65 -2.24
N MET A 60 4.25 7.16 -3.06
CA MET A 60 3.15 6.30 -2.61
C MET A 60 3.35 4.91 -3.19
N LEU A 61 3.21 3.87 -2.37
CA LEU A 61 3.47 2.49 -2.74
C LEU A 61 2.19 1.65 -2.62
N ASP A 62 1.99 0.75 -3.58
CA ASP A 62 1.04 -0.36 -3.55
C ASP A 62 1.80 -1.66 -3.27
N PRO A 63 1.79 -2.18 -2.03
CA PRO A 63 2.50 -3.39 -1.62
C PRO A 63 2.04 -4.66 -2.33
N GLU A 64 0.76 -4.75 -2.68
CA GLU A 64 0.17 -5.91 -3.37
C GLU A 64 0.55 -5.91 -4.84
N GLY A 65 0.40 -4.75 -5.48
CA GLY A 65 0.63 -4.59 -6.91
C GLY A 65 2.09 -4.36 -7.30
N GLY A 66 2.97 -4.09 -6.34
CA GLY A 66 4.35 -3.66 -6.59
C GLY A 66 4.42 -2.35 -7.39
N ARG A 67 3.48 -1.43 -7.15
CA ARG A 67 3.33 -0.18 -7.90
C ARG A 67 3.82 1.01 -7.09
N VAL A 68 4.32 2.01 -7.79
CA VAL A 68 4.82 3.26 -7.19
C VAL A 68 4.22 4.45 -7.93
N LEU A 69 4.02 5.53 -7.18
CA LEU A 69 3.71 6.86 -7.68
C LEU A 69 4.69 7.86 -7.07
N CYS A 70 5.35 8.65 -7.92
CA CYS A 70 6.20 9.75 -7.48
C CYS A 70 5.35 10.92 -6.96
N LEU A 71 5.56 11.33 -5.71
CA LEU A 71 4.90 12.48 -5.10
C LEU A 71 5.82 13.71 -5.04
N ALA A 72 7.11 13.48 -4.78
CA ALA A 72 8.17 14.48 -4.87
C ALA A 72 9.47 13.81 -5.35
N TRP A 73 10.27 14.56 -6.11
CA TRP A 73 11.56 14.12 -6.63
C TRP A 73 12.60 15.21 -6.46
N HIS A 74 13.67 14.94 -5.73
CA HIS A 74 14.75 15.84 -5.33
C HIS A 74 14.25 17.20 -4.82
N GLY A 75 13.23 17.19 -3.95
CA GLY A 75 12.64 18.41 -3.39
C GLY A 75 11.66 19.14 -4.30
N ASP A 76 11.34 18.59 -5.48
CA ASP A 76 10.30 19.12 -6.36
C ASP A 76 9.02 18.30 -6.23
N ARG A 77 7.92 18.95 -5.82
CA ARG A 77 6.58 18.33 -5.80
C ARG A 77 6.14 17.97 -7.23
N GLN A 78 5.68 16.73 -7.41
CA GLN A 78 5.15 16.26 -8.68
C GLN A 78 3.63 16.40 -8.75
N SER A 79 3.08 16.51 -9.96
CA SER A 79 1.63 16.55 -10.16
C SER A 79 1.03 15.17 -9.84
N ILE A 80 0.25 15.08 -8.78
CA ILE A 80 -0.41 13.83 -8.39
C ILE A 80 -1.67 13.58 -9.24
N SER A 81 -1.71 12.43 -9.90
CA SER A 81 -2.91 11.95 -10.62
C SER A 81 -3.81 11.11 -9.72
N VAL A 82 -4.07 11.61 -8.50
CA VAL A 82 -5.01 11.01 -7.55
C VAL A 82 -6.31 11.79 -7.63
N ARG A 83 -7.41 11.12 -8.00
CA ARG A 83 -8.74 11.71 -8.00
C ARG A 83 -9.60 11.06 -6.93
N ASP A 84 -9.93 11.85 -5.92
CA ASP A 84 -10.97 11.51 -4.96
C ASP A 84 -12.33 11.79 -5.63
N LEU A 85 -12.96 10.73 -6.11
CA LEU A 85 -14.33 10.76 -6.57
C LEU A 85 -15.19 10.37 -5.36
N SER A 86 -16.38 10.97 -5.21
CA SER A 86 -17.20 10.89 -3.99
C SER A 86 -17.49 9.47 -3.44
N ALA A 87 -17.24 8.42 -4.22
CA ALA A 87 -17.35 7.02 -3.79
C ALA A 87 -16.10 6.16 -4.13
N ARG A 88 -15.05 6.71 -4.73
CA ARG A 88 -13.90 5.98 -5.27
C ARG A 88 -12.65 6.86 -5.35
N ILE A 89 -11.50 6.28 -5.00
CA ILE A 89 -10.22 6.90 -5.29
C ILE A 89 -9.67 6.30 -6.59
N LYS A 90 -9.33 7.16 -7.55
CA LYS A 90 -8.59 6.76 -8.74
C LYS A 90 -7.13 7.18 -8.58
N ILE A 91 -6.22 6.21 -8.61
CA ILE A 91 -4.78 6.44 -8.61
C ILE A 91 -4.25 6.04 -9.98
N GLU A 92 -3.54 6.95 -10.65
CA GLU A 92 -2.77 6.62 -11.83
C GLU A 92 -1.31 6.39 -11.42
N TRP A 93 -0.93 5.13 -11.25
CA TRP A 93 0.44 4.72 -10.92
C TRP A 93 1.38 5.08 -12.07
N ASP A 94 2.58 5.56 -11.73
CA ASP A 94 3.58 5.93 -12.73
C ASP A 94 4.67 4.87 -12.89
N GLY A 95 4.72 3.83 -12.06
CA GLY A 95 5.75 2.80 -12.18
C GLY A 95 5.56 1.56 -11.34
N ARG A 96 6.64 0.78 -11.30
CA ARG A 96 6.83 -0.40 -10.44
C ARG A 96 8.03 -0.23 -9.54
N PHE A 97 7.96 -0.84 -8.36
CA PHE A 97 9.09 -0.91 -7.43
C PHE A 97 9.38 -2.34 -6.97
N GLU A 98 10.61 -2.53 -6.51
CA GLU A 98 11.08 -3.72 -5.82
C GLU A 98 12.07 -3.29 -4.74
N LEU A 99 12.08 -4.00 -3.62
CA LEU A 99 13.12 -3.87 -2.60
C LEU A 99 14.10 -5.02 -2.75
N SER A 100 15.39 -4.70 -2.88
CA SER A 100 16.44 -5.70 -3.05
C SER A 100 17.66 -5.34 -2.20
N GLY A 101 17.78 -6.00 -1.05
CA GLY A 101 18.78 -5.67 -0.04
C GLY A 101 18.66 -4.18 0.36
N PRO A 102 19.74 -3.37 0.26
CA PRO A 102 19.70 -1.96 0.65
C PRO A 102 19.17 -1.03 -0.44
N PHE A 103 18.57 -1.58 -1.51
CA PHE A 103 18.16 -0.81 -2.68
C PHE A 103 16.64 -0.74 -2.82
N PHE A 104 16.16 0.48 -3.08
CA PHE A 104 14.85 0.75 -3.64
C PHE A 104 14.98 0.82 -5.16
N ILE A 105 14.50 -0.21 -5.85
CA ILE A 105 14.58 -0.33 -7.30
C ILE A 105 13.26 0.11 -7.90
N LEU A 106 13.30 1.00 -8.90
CA LEU A 106 12.10 1.51 -9.54
C LEU A 106 12.22 1.54 -11.06
N SER A 107 11.07 1.43 -11.72
CA SER A 107 10.90 1.68 -13.15
C SER A 107 9.60 2.45 -13.37
N THR A 108 9.74 3.74 -13.70
CA THR A 108 8.62 4.68 -13.86
C THR A 108 8.53 5.22 -15.29
N GLU A 109 7.32 5.60 -15.70
CA GLU A 109 7.04 6.42 -16.89
C GLU A 109 7.27 7.92 -16.61
N HIS A 110 7.57 8.31 -15.36
CA HIS A 110 7.83 9.69 -14.97
C HIS A 110 9.11 10.22 -15.66
N PRO A 111 9.06 11.35 -16.39
CA PRO A 111 10.11 11.76 -17.31
C PRO A 111 11.46 12.10 -16.62
N LEU A 112 11.42 12.53 -15.36
CA LEU A 112 12.62 12.88 -14.59
C LEU A 112 13.21 11.68 -13.83
N VAL A 113 12.38 10.70 -13.51
CA VAL A 113 12.75 9.58 -12.64
C VAL A 113 13.18 8.38 -13.49
N GLY A 114 12.35 7.92 -14.44
CA GLY A 114 12.65 6.74 -15.26
C GLY A 114 12.94 5.49 -14.42
N SER A 115 13.98 4.74 -14.77
CA SER A 115 14.45 3.58 -14.00
C SER A 115 15.64 3.95 -13.11
N ARG A 116 15.63 3.54 -11.84
CA ARG A 116 16.68 3.84 -10.85
C ARG A 116 16.88 2.70 -9.87
N HIS A 117 18.11 2.57 -9.37
CA HIS A 117 18.45 1.76 -8.21
C HIS A 117 18.94 2.74 -7.14
N ILE A 118 18.11 3.01 -6.13
CA ILE A 118 18.36 4.05 -5.14
C ILE A 118 18.84 3.39 -3.85
N ARG A 119 19.92 3.93 -3.29
CA ARG A 119 20.48 3.57 -1.98
C ARG A 119 20.37 4.80 -1.08
N GLY A 120 20.13 4.58 0.21
CA GLY A 120 20.07 5.66 1.22
C GLY A 120 18.66 5.89 1.74
N TYR A 121 17.64 5.45 0.99
CA TYR A 121 16.27 5.40 1.46
C TYR A 121 16.11 4.46 2.68
N PRO A 122 15.07 4.66 3.51
CA PRO A 122 14.76 3.83 4.68
C PRO A 122 14.18 2.46 4.28
N VAL A 123 14.93 1.68 3.48
CA VAL A 123 14.50 0.40 2.90
C VAL A 123 14.22 -0.65 3.97
N GLU A 124 14.97 -0.64 5.08
CA GLU A 124 14.76 -1.58 6.20
C GLU A 124 13.43 -1.32 6.92
N GLU A 125 13.14 -0.06 7.25
CA GLU A 125 11.87 0.36 7.86
C GLU A 125 10.71 0.05 6.91
N LEU A 126 10.91 0.30 5.62
CA LEU A 126 9.92 0.00 4.60
C LEU A 126 9.65 -1.51 4.48
N HIS A 127 10.68 -2.35 4.56
CA HIS A 127 10.51 -3.81 4.61
C HIS A 127 9.64 -4.25 5.78
N GLN A 128 9.89 -3.70 6.98
CA GLN A 128 9.12 -4.04 8.17
C GLN A 128 7.64 -3.68 8.00
N VAL A 129 7.34 -2.45 7.55
CA VAL A 129 5.97 -2.00 7.32
C VAL A 129 5.27 -2.86 6.26
N LEU A 130 5.95 -3.19 5.16
CA LEU A 130 5.40 -4.04 4.10
C LEU A 130 5.04 -5.45 4.60
N GLU A 131 5.88 -6.05 5.45
CA GLU A 131 5.62 -7.37 6.02
C GLU A 131 4.47 -7.33 7.04
N ASP A 132 4.37 -6.27 7.84
CA ASP A 132 3.30 -6.09 8.83
C ASP A 132 1.94 -5.95 8.15
N VAL A 133 1.88 -5.11 7.11
CA VAL A 133 0.70 -4.91 6.25
C VAL A 133 0.24 -6.25 5.65
N ARG A 134 1.15 -6.99 5.00
CA ARG A 134 0.84 -8.29 4.39
C ARG A 134 0.39 -9.34 5.42
N SER A 135 0.91 -9.27 6.63
CA SER A 135 0.57 -10.20 7.70
C SER A 135 -0.81 -9.92 8.30
N ALA A 136 -1.24 -8.65 8.33
CA ALA A 136 -2.58 -8.28 8.77
C ALA A 136 -3.65 -8.79 7.80
N ASP A 137 -3.46 -8.60 6.49
CA ASP A 137 -4.39 -9.09 5.46
C ASP A 137 -4.59 -10.62 5.54
N LYS A 138 -3.50 -11.38 5.66
CA LYS A 138 -3.58 -12.85 5.82
C LYS A 138 -4.35 -13.30 7.05
N ARG A 139 -4.27 -12.57 8.16
CA ARG A 139 -5.03 -12.91 9.38
C ARG A 139 -6.52 -12.70 9.19
N ILE A 140 -6.91 -11.66 8.46
CA ILE A 140 -8.32 -11.35 8.16
C ILE A 140 -8.90 -12.43 7.24
N GLU A 141 -8.19 -12.82 6.18
CA GLU A 141 -8.61 -13.92 5.29
C GLU A 141 -8.81 -15.24 6.05
N GLY A 142 -7.94 -15.55 7.02
CA GLY A 142 -8.03 -16.76 7.84
C GLY A 142 -9.21 -16.80 8.81
N ILE A 143 -9.84 -15.67 9.12
CA ILE A 143 -11.02 -15.59 10.01
C ILE A 143 -12.33 -15.82 9.22
N PHE A 144 -12.34 -15.50 7.91
CA PHE A 144 -13.51 -15.67 7.04
C PHE A 144 -13.50 -16.95 6.20
N ALA A 145 -12.43 -17.75 6.27
CA ALA A 145 -12.46 -19.10 5.74
C ALA A 145 -13.54 -19.90 6.51
N PRO A 146 -14.48 -20.58 5.83
CA PRO A 146 -15.45 -21.42 6.52
C PRO A 146 -14.67 -22.41 7.39
N HIS A 147 -14.90 -22.34 8.70
CA HIS A 147 -14.55 -23.43 9.60
C HIS A 147 -15.15 -24.70 8.99
N ASP A 148 -14.31 -25.70 8.73
CA ASP A 148 -14.71 -27.05 8.31
C ASP A 148 -16.03 -27.42 9.00
N ASP A 149 -17.10 -27.50 8.20
CA ASP A 149 -18.31 -28.19 8.60
C ASP A 149 -17.88 -29.62 8.92
N VAL A 150 -17.80 -29.96 10.20
CA VAL A 150 -17.73 -31.36 10.60
C VAL A 150 -19.03 -31.99 10.14
N GLU A 151 -18.96 -32.67 9.00
CA GLU A 151 -20.02 -33.54 8.52
C GLU A 151 -20.32 -34.52 9.65
N LEU A 152 -21.49 -34.38 10.29
CA LEU A 152 -21.98 -35.33 11.27
C LEU A 152 -22.26 -36.64 10.53
N THR A 153 -21.21 -37.42 10.27
CA THR A 153 -21.36 -38.82 9.90
C THR A 153 -21.94 -39.55 11.10
N ALA A 154 -23.02 -40.26 10.85
CA ALA A 154 -23.87 -40.88 11.85
C ALA A 154 -23.20 -42.04 12.62
N ASP A 155 -22.36 -41.71 13.60
CA ASP A 155 -21.81 -42.69 14.57
C ASP A 155 -21.97 -42.23 16.04
N PHE A 156 -23.01 -41.44 16.32
CA PHE A 156 -23.53 -41.30 17.69
C PHE A 156 -24.58 -42.40 17.97
N ILE A 157 -24.15 -43.65 18.17
CA ILE A 157 -24.72 -44.63 19.12
C ILE A 157 -23.66 -45.73 19.26
N GLU A 158 -22.77 -45.62 20.24
CA GLU A 158 -22.19 -46.77 20.93
C GLU A 158 -21.46 -46.27 22.19
N ASN A 159 -22.24 -45.80 23.16
CA ASN A 159 -21.88 -45.74 24.58
C ASN A 159 -23.15 -45.60 25.42
N ILE A 160 -23.97 -46.66 25.42
CA ILE A 160 -24.90 -46.90 26.51
C ILE A 160 -24.22 -47.91 27.43
N PRO A 161 -23.84 -47.56 28.67
CA PRO A 161 -23.36 -48.55 29.61
C PRO A 161 -24.50 -49.52 29.95
N LEU A 162 -24.19 -50.82 29.90
CA LEU A 162 -25.07 -51.94 30.27
C LEU A 162 -25.76 -51.75 31.63
#